data_AF-A0A2M8SAM0-F1
#
_entry.id   AF-A0A2M8SAM0-F1
#
_cell.length_a   1.000
_cell.length_b   1.000
_cell.length_c   1.000
_cell.angle_alpha   90.00
_cell.angle_beta   90.00
_cell.angle_gamma   90.00
#
_symmetry.space_group_name_H-M   'P 1'
#
loop_
_entity.id
_entity.type
_entity.pdbx_description
1 polymer ?
#
loop_
_entity_poly.entity_id
_entity_poly.type
_entity_poly.pdbx_seq_one_letter_code
_entity_poly.pdbx_strand_id
1 'polypeptide(L)'
;FDQVATDGYSVESFFRYDWKPLTALEIQRALKLLTWSRSDLLITVEGLSDEKLNQTYLGERWSINGILGHVGGAEWWYLDRLGLAFPRQEVPEEPFARLEKVRALLKATLPKLVGSKQVVGIDGEFWSPRKILRRALWHERDHIEHIRKLL
;
A
#
# COMPACT_ATOMS: atom_id res chain seq x y z
N PHE A 1 -10.18 13.58 5.95
CA PHE A 1 -11.22 13.35 6.97
C PHE A 1 -11.75 11.95 6.76
N ASP A 2 -11.13 10.98 7.42
CA ASP A 2 -11.62 9.61 7.47
C ASP A 2 -12.43 9.47 8.75
N GLN A 3 -13.75 9.33 8.62
CA GLN A 3 -14.56 8.87 9.75
C GLN A 3 -14.43 7.35 9.80
N VAL A 4 -13.62 6.90 10.75
CA VAL A 4 -13.44 5.49 11.07
C VAL A 4 -14.57 5.08 11.99
N ALA A 5 -15.43 4.16 11.54
CA ALA A 5 -16.40 3.51 12.42
C ALA A 5 -15.66 2.71 13.51
N THR A 6 -16.29 2.58 14.67
CA THR A 6 -15.76 2.06 15.94
C THR A 6 -15.10 0.67 15.90
N ASP A 7 -15.20 -0.06 14.79
CA ASP A 7 -14.68 -1.42 14.63
C ASP A 7 -13.46 -1.51 13.67
N GLY A 8 -12.92 -0.37 13.24
CA GLY A 8 -11.67 -0.31 12.46
C GLY A 8 -11.78 -0.71 10.99
N TYR A 9 -12.99 -0.92 10.47
CA TYR A 9 -13.24 -1.14 9.05
C TYR A 9 -13.63 0.18 8.38
N SER A 10 -12.73 0.75 7.57
CA SER A 10 -13.09 1.85 6.66
C SER A 10 -13.53 1.25 5.32
N VAL A 11 -14.78 1.52 4.93
CA VAL A 11 -15.27 1.18 3.58
C VAL A 11 -14.62 2.15 2.59
N GLU A 12 -13.70 1.67 1.77
CA GLU A 12 -12.93 2.52 0.86
C GLU A 12 -13.62 2.73 -0.49
N SER A 13 -13.69 4.00 -0.90
CA SER A 13 -14.43 4.43 -2.09
C SER A 13 -13.99 3.69 -3.36
N PHE A 14 -14.98 3.08 -4.02
CA PHE A 14 -14.86 2.53 -5.37
C PHE A 14 -15.44 3.52 -6.37
N PHE A 15 -14.60 4.09 -7.23
CA PHE A 15 -15.03 5.09 -8.20
C PHE A 15 -15.48 4.45 -9.51
N ARG A 16 -16.36 5.12 -10.25
CA ARG A 16 -16.78 4.65 -11.60
C ARG A 16 -15.59 4.35 -12.51
N TYR A 17 -14.49 5.09 -12.37
CA TYR A 17 -13.28 4.87 -13.16
C TYR A 17 -12.55 3.58 -12.79
N ASP A 18 -12.68 3.08 -11.55
CA ASP A 18 -12.07 1.83 -11.08
C ASP A 18 -12.61 0.59 -11.80
N TRP A 19 -13.75 0.68 -12.50
CA TRP A 19 -14.26 -0.35 -13.40
C TRP A 19 -13.42 -0.54 -14.67
N LYS A 20 -12.67 0.48 -15.10
CA LYS A 20 -11.93 0.40 -16.37
C LYS A 20 -10.71 -0.51 -16.22
N PRO A 21 -10.49 -1.46 -17.14
CA PRO A 21 -9.25 -2.23 -17.18
C PRO A 21 -8.02 -1.32 -17.27
N LEU A 22 -6.90 -1.76 -16.70
CA LEU A 22 -5.62 -1.08 -16.87
C LEU A 22 -5.06 -1.35 -18.26
N THR A 23 -4.55 -0.32 -18.91
CA THR A 23 -3.77 -0.46 -20.15
C THR A 23 -2.30 -0.76 -19.85
N ALA A 24 -1.58 -1.32 -20.83
CA ALA A 24 -0.14 -1.54 -20.70
C ALA A 24 0.64 -0.24 -20.42
N LEU A 25 0.25 0.87 -21.06
CA LEU A 25 0.87 2.18 -20.86
C LEU A 25 0.62 2.72 -19.44
N GLU A 26 -0.59 2.56 -18.91
CA GLU A 26 -0.89 2.94 -17.52
C GLU A 26 -0.06 2.13 -16.53
N ILE A 27 0.06 0.80 -16.73
CA ILE A 27 0.90 -0.06 -15.89
C ILE A 27 2.37 0.34 -15.99
N GLN A 28 2.89 0.60 -17.19
CA GLN A 28 4.28 1.05 -17.36
C GLN A 28 4.56 2.35 -16.60
N ARG A 29 3.66 3.33 -16.68
CA ARG A 29 3.78 4.62 -15.95
C ARG A 29 3.66 4.41 -14.45
N ALA A 30 2.70 3.60 -14.02
CA ALA A 30 2.50 3.26 -12.62
C ALA A 30 3.70 2.56 -11.98
N LEU A 31 4.36 1.64 -12.69
CA LEU A 31 5.57 0.98 -12.19
C LEU A 31 6.72 1.97 -11.93
N LYS A 32 6.82 3.03 -12.73
CA LYS A 32 7.78 4.14 -12.47
C LYS A 32 7.38 4.91 -11.21
N LEU A 33 6.12 5.31 -11.10
CA LEU A 33 5.61 6.03 -9.93
C LEU A 33 5.77 5.23 -8.64
N LEU A 34 5.48 3.91 -8.66
CA LEU A 34 5.71 3.02 -7.51
C LEU A 34 7.20 2.92 -7.17
N THR A 35 8.08 2.92 -8.17
CA THR A 35 9.53 2.88 -7.90
C THR A 35 10.00 4.19 -7.26
N TRP A 36 9.61 5.34 -7.79
CA TRP A 36 9.97 6.65 -7.23
C TRP A 36 9.38 6.88 -5.84
N SER A 37 8.10 6.53 -5.64
CA SER A 37 7.45 6.62 -4.33
C SER A 37 8.16 5.77 -3.28
N ARG A 38 8.64 4.56 -3.62
CA ARG A 38 9.45 3.77 -2.69
C ARG A 38 10.79 4.41 -2.40
N SER A 39 11.46 4.96 -3.41
CA SER A 39 12.72 5.67 -3.20
C SER A 39 12.53 6.87 -2.28
N ASP A 40 11.47 7.67 -2.48
CA ASP A 40 11.15 8.81 -1.62
C ASP A 40 10.89 8.39 -0.17
N LEU A 41 10.17 7.27 0.04
CA LEU A 41 9.95 6.70 1.37
C LEU A 41 11.27 6.30 2.04
N LEU A 42 12.12 5.57 1.33
CA LEU A 42 13.39 5.08 1.88
C LEU A 42 14.35 6.22 2.19
N ILE A 43 14.45 7.23 1.32
CA ILE A 43 15.25 8.45 1.56
C ILE A 43 14.72 9.21 2.78
N THR A 44 13.40 9.28 2.96
CA THR A 44 12.79 9.98 4.10
C THR A 44 13.18 9.36 5.45
N VAL A 45 13.47 8.07 5.49
CA VAL A 45 13.87 7.35 6.73
C VAL A 45 15.35 6.99 6.78
N GLU A 46 16.13 7.41 5.78
CA GLU A 46 17.56 7.10 5.70
C GLU A 46 18.33 7.78 6.84
N GLY A 47 19.21 7.03 7.50
CA GLY A 47 20.05 7.55 8.58
C GLY A 47 19.36 7.73 9.94
N LEU A 48 18.06 7.39 10.07
CA LEU A 48 17.39 7.38 11.37
C LEU A 48 17.94 6.26 12.26
N SER A 49 18.13 6.54 13.54
CA SER A 49 18.50 5.52 14.53
C SER A 49 17.33 4.60 14.84
N ASP A 50 17.62 3.40 15.36
CA ASP A 50 16.60 2.48 15.85
C ASP A 50 15.71 3.12 16.92
N GLU A 51 16.27 3.99 17.76
CA GLU A 51 15.50 4.75 18.75
C GLU A 51 14.45 5.65 18.08
N LYS A 52 14.85 6.42 17.06
CA LYS A 52 13.93 7.30 16.33
C LYS A 52 12.89 6.51 15.53
N LEU A 53 13.29 5.40 14.92
CA LEU A 53 12.38 4.53 14.17
C LEU A 53 11.29 3.90 15.06
N ASN A 54 11.62 3.62 16.33
CA ASN A 54 10.72 2.99 17.29
C ASN A 54 10.06 3.98 18.27
N GLN A 55 10.39 5.27 18.21
CA GLN A 55 9.80 6.31 19.05
C GLN A 55 8.27 6.38 18.87
N THR A 56 7.55 6.47 19.99
CA THR A 56 6.10 6.71 20.03
C THR A 56 5.79 8.18 20.29
N TYR A 57 4.69 8.69 19.72
CA TYR A 57 4.29 10.09 19.86
C TYR A 57 2.86 10.16 20.42
N LEU A 58 2.60 11.14 21.29
CA LEU A 58 1.27 11.33 21.87
C LEU A 58 0.26 11.66 20.77
N GLY A 59 -0.85 10.91 20.72
CA GLY A 59 -1.88 11.06 19.70
C GLY A 59 -1.59 10.32 18.38
N GLU A 60 -0.40 9.73 18.24
CA GLU A 60 -0.06 8.90 17.09
C GLU A 60 -0.30 7.42 17.40
N ARG A 61 -0.88 6.71 16.43
CA ARG A 61 -1.15 5.28 16.56
C ARG A 61 0.12 4.43 16.44
N TRP A 62 1.08 4.89 15.64
CA TRP A 62 2.23 4.09 15.22
C TRP A 62 3.54 4.89 15.32
N SER A 63 4.63 4.19 15.62
CA SER A 63 5.99 4.67 15.35
C SER A 63 6.27 4.66 13.84
N ILE A 64 7.43 5.20 13.42
CA ILE A 64 7.85 5.16 12.02
C ILE A 64 7.94 3.71 11.52
N ASN A 65 8.52 2.80 12.31
CA ASN A 65 8.52 1.36 11.97
C ASN A 65 7.11 0.78 11.85
N GLY A 66 6.18 1.21 12.72
CA GLY A 66 4.77 0.82 12.61
C GLY A 66 4.13 1.29 11.30
N ILE A 67 4.41 2.53 10.87
CA ILE A 67 3.93 3.08 9.60
C ILE A 67 4.53 2.32 8.41
N LEU A 68 5.84 2.07 8.40
CA LEU A 68 6.51 1.29 7.34
C LEU A 68 5.90 -0.13 7.23
N GLY A 69 5.70 -0.79 8.37
CA GLY A 69 5.05 -2.09 8.44
C GLY A 69 3.59 -2.05 7.96
N HIS A 70 2.88 -0.97 8.25
CA HIS A 70 1.51 -0.74 7.78
C HIS A 70 1.43 -0.56 6.26
N VAL A 71 2.31 0.25 5.66
CA VAL A 71 2.39 0.44 4.19
C VAL A 71 2.62 -0.90 3.50
N GLY A 72 3.62 -1.67 3.92
CA GLY A 72 3.89 -3.00 3.35
C GLY A 72 2.73 -3.98 3.57
N GLY A 73 2.08 -3.94 4.74
CA GLY A 73 0.92 -4.77 5.04
C GLY A 73 -0.30 -4.43 4.20
N ALA A 74 -0.53 -3.15 3.92
CA ALA A 74 -1.64 -2.68 3.11
C ALA A 74 -1.52 -3.12 1.65
N GLU A 75 -0.32 -3.05 1.06
CA GLU A 75 -0.12 -3.54 -0.32
C GLU A 75 -0.37 -5.05 -0.45
N TRP A 76 0.03 -5.83 0.56
CA TRP A 76 -0.26 -7.26 0.61
C TRP A 76 -1.77 -7.49 0.69
N TRP A 77 -2.44 -6.73 1.55
CA TRP A 77 -3.88 -6.81 1.72
C TRP A 77 -4.62 -6.45 0.42
N TYR A 78 -4.18 -5.43 -0.32
CA TYR A 78 -4.76 -5.10 -1.63
C TYR A 78 -4.65 -6.25 -2.64
N LEU A 79 -3.52 -6.96 -2.65
CA LEU A 79 -3.32 -8.14 -3.51
C LEU A 79 -4.21 -9.32 -3.06
N ASP A 80 -4.37 -9.51 -1.75
CA ASP A 80 -5.24 -10.53 -1.15
C ASP A 80 -6.70 -10.35 -1.57
N ARG A 81 -7.18 -9.10 -1.65
CA ARG A 81 -8.53 -8.80 -2.14
C ARG A 81 -8.81 -9.24 -3.58
N LEU A 82 -7.78 -9.55 -4.38
CA LEU A 82 -7.93 -10.12 -5.73
C LEU A 82 -7.49 -11.59 -5.82
N GLY A 83 -7.14 -12.23 -4.69
CA GLY A 83 -6.59 -13.58 -4.65
C GLY A 83 -5.17 -13.68 -5.23
N LEU A 84 -4.41 -12.58 -5.19
CA LEU A 84 -3.07 -12.46 -5.81
C LEU A 84 -1.93 -12.41 -4.78
N ALA A 85 -2.26 -12.44 -3.49
CA ALA A 85 -1.29 -12.44 -2.41
C ALA A 85 -0.72 -13.84 -2.14
N PHE A 86 0.51 -13.89 -1.62
CA PHE A 86 1.07 -15.09 -1.01
C PHE A 86 0.46 -15.31 0.41
N PRO A 87 0.61 -16.49 1.02
CA PRO A 87 0.02 -16.81 2.33
C PRO A 87 0.37 -15.80 3.43
N ARG A 88 -0.61 -15.45 4.28
CA ARG A 88 -0.45 -14.41 5.32
C ARG A 88 0.70 -14.68 6.29
N GLN A 89 1.00 -15.95 6.55
CA GLN A 89 2.06 -16.42 7.44
C GLN A 89 3.46 -16.11 6.89
N GLU A 90 3.59 -15.91 5.58
CA GLU A 90 4.87 -15.58 4.97
C GLU A 90 5.12 -14.06 4.86
N VAL A 91 4.22 -13.22 5.40
CA VAL A 91 4.42 -11.76 5.41
C VAL A 91 5.47 -11.44 6.48
N PRO A 92 6.61 -10.83 6.12
CA PRO A 92 7.69 -10.55 7.06
C PRO A 92 7.21 -9.67 8.21
N GLU A 93 7.69 -9.93 9.43
CA GLU A 93 7.42 -9.07 10.59
C GLU A 93 8.23 -7.78 10.53
N GLU A 94 9.50 -7.88 10.12
CA GLU A 94 10.41 -6.76 9.94
C GLU A 94 9.91 -5.80 8.84
N PRO A 95 9.71 -4.49 9.15
CA PRO A 95 9.09 -3.53 8.24
C PRO A 95 9.74 -3.39 6.86
N PHE A 96 11.07 -3.32 6.78
CA PHE A 96 11.78 -3.09 5.52
C PHE A 96 11.72 -4.32 4.61
N ALA A 97 11.92 -5.51 5.15
CA ALA A 97 11.76 -6.78 4.45
C ALA A 97 10.32 -6.97 3.97
N ARG A 98 9.32 -6.55 4.77
CA ARG A 98 7.91 -6.55 4.35
C ARG A 98 7.69 -5.63 3.17
N LEU A 99 8.17 -4.39 3.25
CA LEU A 99 8.08 -3.40 2.18
C LEU A 99 8.68 -3.97 0.89
N GLU A 100 9.88 -4.53 0.95
CA GLU A 100 10.58 -5.10 -0.21
C GLU A 100 9.80 -6.27 -0.82
N LYS A 101 9.50 -7.31 -0.04
CA LYS A 101 8.84 -8.54 -0.53
C LYS A 101 7.50 -8.23 -1.17
N VAL A 102 6.68 -7.42 -0.52
CA VAL A 102 5.32 -7.12 -0.99
C VAL A 102 5.34 -6.24 -2.24
N ARG A 103 6.21 -5.21 -2.29
CA ARG A 103 6.33 -4.36 -3.49
C ARG A 103 6.88 -5.14 -4.68
N ALA A 104 7.79 -6.07 -4.46
CA ALA A 104 8.27 -6.98 -5.51
C ALA A 104 7.13 -7.80 -6.10
N LEU A 105 6.27 -8.39 -5.26
CA LEU A 105 5.07 -9.11 -5.73
C LEU A 105 4.13 -8.18 -6.50
N LEU A 106 3.80 -6.99 -5.98
CA LEU A 106 2.92 -6.05 -6.66
C LEU A 106 3.44 -5.69 -8.06
N LYS A 107 4.75 -5.37 -8.16
CA LYS A 107 5.40 -5.04 -9.45
C LYS A 107 5.39 -6.22 -10.43
N ALA A 108 5.55 -7.46 -9.94
CA ALA A 108 5.50 -8.66 -10.77
C ALA A 108 4.09 -9.02 -11.23
N THR A 109 3.08 -8.69 -10.42
CA THR A 109 1.67 -8.98 -10.71
C THR A 109 1.05 -7.97 -11.67
N LEU A 110 1.36 -6.68 -11.54
CA LEU A 110 0.73 -5.62 -12.33
C LEU A 110 0.75 -5.86 -13.86
N PRO A 111 1.88 -6.26 -14.50
CA PRO A 111 1.90 -6.55 -15.94
C PRO A 111 0.92 -7.65 -16.38
N LYS A 112 0.59 -8.59 -15.50
CA LYS A 112 -0.35 -9.69 -15.77
C LYS A 112 -1.81 -9.24 -15.75
N LEU A 113 -2.08 -8.01 -15.26
CA LEU A 113 -3.42 -7.45 -15.14
C LEU A 113 -3.81 -6.50 -16.28
N VAL A 114 -2.98 -6.36 -17.32
CA VAL A 114 -3.32 -5.59 -18.53
C VAL A 114 -4.62 -6.11 -19.13
N GLY A 115 -5.60 -5.22 -19.31
CA GLY A 115 -6.90 -5.57 -19.90
C GLY A 115 -7.80 -6.41 -19.01
N SER A 116 -7.38 -6.76 -17.78
CA SER A 116 -8.21 -7.51 -16.84
C SER A 116 -9.48 -6.73 -16.50
N LYS A 117 -10.62 -7.40 -16.63
CA LYS A 117 -11.96 -6.91 -16.24
C LYS A 117 -12.38 -7.40 -14.86
N GLN A 118 -11.46 -8.02 -14.11
CA GLN A 118 -11.73 -8.57 -12.79
C GLN A 118 -12.22 -7.48 -11.85
N VAL A 119 -13.40 -7.70 -11.26
CA VAL A 119 -13.92 -6.93 -10.14
C VAL A 119 -14.50 -7.93 -9.13
N VAL A 120 -14.04 -7.87 -7.89
CA VAL A 120 -14.44 -8.80 -6.81
C VAL A 120 -15.12 -7.99 -5.71
N GLY A 121 -16.25 -8.49 -5.21
CA GLY A 121 -16.90 -7.97 -4.01
C GLY A 121 -16.44 -8.74 -2.78
N ILE A 122 -15.87 -8.09 -1.77
CA ILE A 122 -15.43 -8.69 -0.51
C ILE A 122 -15.85 -7.76 0.62
N ASP A 123 -16.56 -8.29 1.62
CA ASP A 123 -17.00 -7.56 2.82
C ASP A 123 -17.76 -6.25 2.52
N GLY A 124 -18.55 -6.24 1.43
CA GLY A 124 -19.32 -5.07 0.99
C GLY A 124 -18.53 -4.06 0.14
N GLU A 125 -17.25 -4.34 -0.14
CA GLU A 125 -16.40 -3.51 -1.01
C GLU A 125 -16.09 -4.15 -2.34
N PHE A 126 -16.03 -3.34 -3.40
CA PHE A 126 -15.50 -3.76 -4.69
C PHE A 126 -13.99 -3.53 -4.80
N TRP A 127 -13.33 -4.45 -5.48
CA TRP A 127 -11.89 -4.48 -5.72
C TRP A 127 -11.58 -4.75 -7.18
N SER A 128 -10.72 -3.93 -7.78
CA SER A 128 -10.27 -4.08 -9.16
C SER A 128 -8.76 -3.81 -9.26
N PRO A 129 -8.09 -4.28 -10.33
CA PRO A 129 -6.70 -3.93 -10.61
C PRO A 129 -6.41 -2.42 -10.56
N ARG A 130 -7.38 -1.60 -10.97
CA ARG A 130 -7.24 -0.15 -10.95
C ARG A 130 -7.36 0.42 -9.54
N LYS A 131 -8.31 -0.05 -8.72
CA LYS A 131 -8.43 0.37 -7.31
C LYS A 131 -7.17 0.03 -6.53
N ILE A 132 -6.64 -1.21 -6.65
CA ILE A 132 -5.43 -1.61 -5.91
C ILE A 132 -4.25 -0.71 -6.27
N LEU A 133 -4.08 -0.37 -7.55
CA LEU A 133 -2.96 0.43 -8.02
C LEU A 133 -3.07 1.88 -7.55
N ARG A 134 -4.27 2.46 -7.66
CA ARG A 134 -4.57 3.80 -7.16
C ARG A 134 -4.32 3.90 -5.65
N ARG A 135 -4.77 2.90 -4.89
CA ARG A 135 -4.57 2.81 -3.44
C ARG A 135 -3.09 2.72 -3.08
N ALA A 136 -2.33 1.81 -3.70
CA ALA A 136 -0.90 1.67 -3.44
C ALA A 136 -0.14 2.99 -3.66
N LEU A 137 -0.41 3.69 -4.77
CA LEU A 137 0.25 4.96 -5.09
C LEU A 137 -0.12 6.11 -4.14
N TRP A 138 -1.39 6.23 -3.78
CA TRP A 138 -1.85 7.30 -2.89
C TRP A 138 -1.43 7.03 -1.44
N HIS A 139 -1.61 5.81 -0.96
CA HIS A 139 -1.39 5.41 0.44
C HIS A 139 0.08 5.50 0.84
N GLU A 140 1.02 5.06 0.00
CA GLU A 140 2.45 5.23 0.33
C GLU A 140 2.82 6.71 0.40
N ARG A 141 2.32 7.56 -0.51
CA ARG A 141 2.59 9.00 -0.49
C ARG A 141 2.00 9.70 0.74
N ASP A 142 0.79 9.33 1.13
CA ASP A 142 0.15 9.84 2.35
C ASP A 142 0.99 9.49 3.60
N HIS A 143 1.49 8.26 3.69
CA HIS A 143 2.35 7.82 4.79
C HIS A 143 3.77 8.40 4.76
N ILE A 144 4.30 8.77 3.60
CA ILE A 144 5.53 9.57 3.52
C ILE A 144 5.32 10.92 4.20
N GLU A 145 4.19 11.60 3.92
CA GLU A 145 3.86 12.87 4.58
C GLU A 145 3.57 12.69 6.08
N HIS A 146 3.02 11.55 6.49
CA HIS A 146 2.89 11.20 7.90
C HIS A 146 4.26 11.10 8.57
N ILE A 147 5.18 10.31 8.01
CA ILE A 147 6.54 10.15 8.56
C ILE A 147 7.25 11.49 8.64
N ARG A 148 7.15 12.35 7.62
CA ARG A 148 7.76 13.69 7.62
C ARG A 148 7.30 14.58 8.78
N LYS A 149 6.08 14.40 9.29
CA LYS A 149 5.58 15.13 10.47
C LYS A 149 6.14 14.60 11.79
N LEU A 150 6.67 13.38 11.79
CA LEU A 150 7.27 12.74 12.96
C LEU A 150 8.79 12.98 13.05
N LEU A 151 9.42 13.44 11.97
CA LEU A 151 10.84 13.80 11.96
C LEU A 151 11.06 15.09 12.74
#